data_AF-A0A7C5BPH8-F1
#
_entry.id   AF-A0A7C5BPH8-F1
#
_cell.length_a   1.000
_cell.length_b   1.000
_cell.length_c   1.000
_cell.angle_alpha   90.00
_cell.angle_beta   90.00
_cell.angle_gamma   90.00
#
_symmetry.space_group_name_H-M   'P 1'
#
loop_
_entity.id
_entity.type
_entity.pdbx_description
1 polymer ?
#
loop_
_entity_poly.entity_id
_entity_poly.type
_entity_poly.pdbx_seq_one_letter_code
_entity_poly.pdbx_strand_id
1 'polypeptide(L)'
;MAINGISNNPFESLGLNTAKEIQQKTDEGKLLMEDYLSLMTSQLKNQDPLAPMDNGDFLGQIAQFATVSGIGDLNTSFSDFSKSMQSDQALQGSALVGHSVLVPSSIGTMTAADGLRGQINVVEPVSDLKVQVYSEAGSLVKTIEMGSAAGYTNFTW
;
A
#
# COMPACT_ATOMS: atom_id res chain seq x y z
N MET A 1 -23.54 -11.79 -7.99
CA MET A 1 -22.26 -11.69 -7.25
C MET A 1 -21.36 -12.80 -7.77
N ALA A 2 -20.32 -12.46 -8.52
CA ALA A 2 -19.37 -13.45 -9.06
C ALA A 2 -18.26 -13.66 -8.03
N ILE A 3 -18.06 -14.92 -7.63
CA ILE A 3 -16.95 -15.38 -6.79
C ILE A 3 -15.74 -15.61 -7.69
N ASN A 4 -14.79 -14.68 -7.70
CA ASN A 4 -13.52 -14.86 -8.38
C ASN A 4 -12.49 -15.45 -7.41
N GLY A 5 -12.05 -16.67 -7.72
CA GLY A 5 -10.71 -17.20 -7.50
C GLY A 5 -10.18 -17.16 -6.06
N ILE A 6 -10.21 -18.32 -5.40
CA ILE A 6 -9.32 -18.61 -4.27
C ILE A 6 -7.89 -18.66 -4.86
N SER A 7 -7.13 -17.56 -4.76
CA SER A 7 -5.69 -17.58 -5.03
C SER A 7 -5.02 -18.29 -3.85
N ASN A 8 -4.47 -19.48 -4.10
CA ASN A 8 -3.96 -20.40 -3.09
C ASN A 8 -2.53 -20.05 -2.64
N ASN A 9 -2.13 -18.78 -2.75
CA ASN A 9 -0.77 -18.34 -2.43
C ASN A 9 -0.80 -17.25 -1.34
N PRO A 10 -0.64 -17.62 -0.06
CA PRO A 10 -0.61 -16.67 1.06
C PRO A 10 0.62 -15.73 1.03
N PHE A 11 1.50 -15.89 0.05
CA PHE A 11 2.69 -15.09 -0.16
C PHE A 11 2.51 -13.95 -1.18
N GLU A 12 1.39 -13.91 -1.93
CA GLU A 12 1.08 -12.78 -2.84
C GLU A 12 0.81 -11.49 -2.07
N SER A 13 0.19 -11.58 -0.88
CA SER A 13 -0.08 -10.43 -0.01
C SER A 13 1.19 -9.82 0.62
N LEU A 14 2.32 -10.53 0.54
CA LEU A 14 3.62 -10.11 1.07
C LEU A 14 4.55 -9.55 -0.02
N GLY A 15 4.07 -9.39 -1.27
CA GLY A 15 4.83 -8.77 -2.35
C GLY A 15 6.02 -9.60 -2.87
N LEU A 16 6.16 -10.85 -2.42
CA LEU A 16 7.24 -11.76 -2.80
C LEU A 16 6.89 -12.53 -4.09
N ASN A 17 6.59 -11.81 -5.17
CA ASN A 17 6.45 -12.45 -6.47
C ASN A 17 7.85 -12.73 -7.04
N THR A 18 8.20 -14.02 -7.13
CA THR A 18 9.45 -14.51 -7.71
C THR A 18 9.34 -14.50 -9.23
N ALA A 19 10.45 -14.15 -9.89
CA ALA A 19 10.65 -14.06 -11.34
C ALA A 19 10.07 -12.80 -12.01
N LYS A 20 10.87 -11.75 -11.93
CA LYS A 20 10.87 -10.57 -12.80
C LYS A 20 11.03 -11.04 -14.26
N GLU A 21 9.93 -11.17 -15.01
CA GLU A 21 10.03 -11.05 -16.47
C GLU A 21 10.46 -9.62 -16.77
N ILE A 22 11.73 -9.43 -17.12
CA ILE A 22 12.22 -8.17 -17.66
C ILE A 22 11.60 -8.06 -19.06
N GLN A 23 10.37 -7.56 -19.12
CA GLN A 23 9.85 -7.01 -20.37
C GLN A 23 10.65 -5.75 -20.64
N GLN A 24 11.69 -5.90 -21.46
CA GLN A 24 12.43 -4.79 -22.02
C GLN A 24 11.47 -4.02 -22.93
N LYS A 25 10.73 -3.08 -22.34
CA LYS A 25 9.86 -2.17 -23.07
C LYS A 25 10.80 -1.21 -23.80
N THR A 26 11.12 -1.54 -25.05
CA THR A 26 11.86 -0.63 -25.93
C THR A 26 11.09 0.67 -26.02
N ASP A 27 11.71 1.77 -25.58
CA ASP A 27 11.13 3.11 -25.62
C ASP A 27 11.15 3.59 -27.07
N GLU A 28 10.11 3.23 -27.83
CA GLU A 28 9.94 3.56 -29.25
C GLU A 28 10.09 5.06 -29.51
N GLY A 29 9.71 5.92 -28.55
CA GLY A 29 9.86 7.37 -28.64
C GLY A 29 11.31 7.86 -28.57
N LYS A 30 12.15 7.22 -27.74
CA LYS A 30 13.60 7.52 -27.69
C LYS A 30 14.31 7.11 -28.97
N LEU A 31 14.03 5.91 -29.46
CA LEU A 31 14.63 5.39 -30.69
C LEU A 31 14.31 6.31 -31.89
N LEU A 32 13.06 6.77 -31.99
CA LEU A 32 12.61 7.67 -33.06
C LEU A 32 13.28 9.06 -33.01
N MET A 33 13.58 9.57 -31.80
CA MET A 33 14.29 10.83 -31.61
C MET A 33 15.77 10.72 -31.97
N GLU A 34 16.42 9.59 -31.62
CA GLU A 34 17.82 9.32 -31.99
C GLU A 34 17.98 9.17 -33.51
N ASP A 35 17.07 8.44 -34.16
CA ASP A 35 17.05 8.28 -35.62
C ASP A 35 16.80 9.62 -36.34
N TYR A 36 15.93 10.46 -35.79
CA TYR A 36 15.73 11.81 -36.31
C TYR A 36 16.96 12.68 -36.17
N LEU A 37 17.58 12.74 -34.98
CA LEU A 37 18.81 13.51 -34.76
C LEU A 37 19.93 13.07 -35.71
N SER A 38 20.03 11.77 -35.98
CA SER A 38 20.96 11.21 -36.96
C SER A 38 20.67 11.70 -38.39
N LEU A 39 19.40 11.69 -38.79
CA LEU A 39 18.96 12.20 -40.10
C LEU A 39 19.16 13.72 -40.23
N MET A 40 18.83 14.49 -39.19
CA MET A 40 19.01 15.94 -39.12
C MET A 40 20.49 16.33 -39.23
N THR A 41 21.36 15.60 -38.53
CA THR A 41 22.83 15.78 -38.60
C THR A 41 23.37 15.43 -39.98
N SER A 42 22.83 14.39 -40.61
CA SER A 42 23.19 13.97 -41.97
C SER A 42 22.73 14.95 -43.05
N GLN A 43 21.54 15.55 -42.87
CA GLN A 43 21.03 16.61 -43.73
C GLN A 43 21.85 17.89 -43.55
N LEU A 44 22.15 18.33 -42.33
CA LEU A 44 23.04 19.47 -42.05
C LEU A 44 24.43 19.34 -42.71
N LYS A 45 24.97 18.11 -42.78
CA LYS A 45 26.23 17.83 -43.47
C LYS A 45 26.16 17.90 -45.01
N ASN A 46 24.99 17.76 -45.61
CA ASN A 46 24.79 17.64 -47.06
C ASN A 46 23.84 18.69 -47.67
N GLN A 47 23.38 19.68 -46.90
CA GLN A 47 22.50 20.74 -47.38
C GLN A 47 23.29 21.81 -48.15
N ASP A 48 22.69 22.30 -49.23
CA ASP A 48 23.11 23.53 -49.89
C ASP A 48 22.66 24.73 -49.03
N PRO A 49 23.57 25.62 -48.57
CA PRO A 49 23.24 26.74 -47.69
C PRO A 49 22.22 27.74 -48.26
N LEU A 50 21.89 27.67 -49.56
CA LEU A 50 20.95 28.58 -50.22
C LEU A 50 19.48 28.08 -50.26
N ALA A 51 19.18 26.86 -49.79
CA ALA A 51 17.80 26.31 -49.80
C ALA A 51 17.50 25.39 -48.60
N PRO A 52 17.35 25.92 -47.38
CA PRO A 52 16.96 25.09 -46.24
C PRO A 52 15.53 24.57 -46.41
N MET A 53 15.35 23.24 -46.38
CA MET A 53 14.02 22.64 -46.19
C MET A 53 13.57 22.83 -44.73
N ASP A 54 12.31 23.23 -44.56
CA ASP A 54 11.66 23.43 -43.26
C ASP A 54 11.03 22.11 -42.78
N ASN A 55 11.63 21.47 -41.78
CA ASN A 55 11.20 20.18 -41.22
C ASN A 55 10.51 20.31 -39.85
N GLY A 56 9.91 21.47 -39.55
CA GLY A 56 9.32 21.79 -38.24
C GLY A 56 8.18 20.87 -37.78
N ASP A 57 7.33 20.39 -38.71
CA ASP A 57 6.16 19.55 -38.39
C ASP A 57 6.53 18.19 -37.78
N PHE A 58 7.68 17.63 -38.17
CA PHE A 58 8.16 16.35 -37.66
C PHE A 58 8.69 16.47 -36.22
N LEU A 59 9.36 17.58 -35.91
CA LEU A 59 9.82 17.88 -34.55
C LEU A 59 8.64 18.03 -33.58
N GLY A 60 7.54 18.63 -34.05
CA GLY A 60 6.30 18.72 -33.27
C GLY A 60 5.71 17.34 -32.94
N GLN A 61 5.72 16.41 -33.88
CA GLN A 61 5.24 15.04 -33.66
C GLN A 61 6.15 14.26 -32.71
N ILE A 62 7.48 14.41 -32.82
CA ILE A 62 8.42 13.79 -31.86
C ILE A 62 8.24 14.35 -30.45
N ALA A 63 8.06 15.66 -30.30
CA ALA A 63 7.81 16.28 -28.99
C ALA A 63 6.51 15.72 -28.35
N GLN A 64 5.48 15.48 -29.15
CA GLN A 64 4.25 14.83 -28.69
C GLN A 64 4.50 13.38 -28.23
N PHE A 65 5.21 12.58 -29.02
CA PHE A 65 5.58 11.20 -28.63
C PHE A 65 6.47 11.15 -27.38
N ALA A 66 7.46 12.04 -27.27
CA ALA A 66 8.33 12.14 -26.11
C ALA A 66 7.56 12.52 -24.83
N THR A 67 6.55 13.40 -24.97
CA THR A 67 5.65 13.74 -23.85
C THR A 67 4.82 12.54 -23.42
N VAL A 68 4.26 11.78 -24.36
CA VAL A 68 3.47 10.57 -24.06
C VAL A 68 4.34 9.48 -23.42
N SER A 69 5.55 9.26 -23.93
CA SER A 69 6.49 8.30 -23.34
C SER A 69 6.89 8.73 -21.91
N GLY A 70 7.20 10.02 -21.72
CA GLY A 70 7.49 10.57 -20.39
C GLY A 70 6.33 10.43 -19.40
N ILE A 71 5.07 10.57 -19.84
CA ILE A 71 3.90 10.27 -18.99
C ILE A 71 3.83 8.78 -18.65
N GLY A 72 4.19 7.90 -19.58
CA GLY A 72 4.32 6.46 -19.33
C GLY A 72 5.34 6.14 -18.23
N ASP A 73 6.54 6.72 -18.33
CA ASP A 73 7.62 6.55 -17.35
C ASP A 73 7.23 7.07 -15.97
N LEU A 74 6.53 8.21 -15.91
CA LEU A 74 5.98 8.75 -14.66
C LEU A 74 4.95 7.81 -14.04
N ASN A 75 4.07 7.22 -14.85
CA ASN A 75 3.07 6.26 -14.36
C ASN A 75 3.75 5.01 -13.78
N THR A 76 4.77 4.47 -14.46
CA THR A 76 5.56 3.35 -13.94
C THR A 76 6.26 3.70 -12.63
N SER A 77 6.92 4.87 -12.57
CA SER A 77 7.59 5.33 -11.34
C SER A 77 6.61 5.48 -10.18
N PHE A 78 5.40 6.00 -10.46
CA PHE A 78 4.34 6.12 -9.45
C PHE A 78 3.81 4.75 -9.00
N SER A 79 3.65 3.79 -9.93
CA SER A 79 3.26 2.43 -9.59
C SER A 79 4.28 1.76 -8.68
N ASP A 80 5.57 1.90 -8.97
CA ASP A 80 6.64 1.32 -8.17
C ASP A 80 6.78 2.00 -6.81
N PHE A 81 6.59 3.32 -6.73
CA PHE A 81 6.49 4.04 -5.47
C PHE A 81 5.32 3.54 -4.59
N SER A 82 4.14 3.39 -5.18
CA SER A 82 2.95 2.85 -4.49
C SER A 82 3.20 1.44 -3.93
N LYS A 83 3.86 0.57 -4.70
CA LYS A 83 4.27 -0.77 -4.24
C LYS A 83 5.25 -0.71 -3.07
N SER A 84 6.23 0.19 -3.12
CA SER A 84 7.17 0.40 -2.00
C SER A 84 6.44 0.81 -0.73
N MET A 85 5.50 1.76 -0.84
CA MET A 85 4.70 2.22 0.29
C MET A 85 3.84 1.10 0.90
N GLN A 86 3.30 0.20 0.07
CA GLN A 86 2.58 -0.99 0.54
C GLN A 86 3.50 -1.98 1.28
N SER A 87 4.72 -2.20 0.78
CA SER A 87 5.72 -3.04 1.43
C SER A 87 6.11 -2.51 2.82
N ASP A 88 6.25 -1.20 2.96
CA ASP A 88 6.55 -0.57 4.26
C ASP A 88 5.42 -0.77 5.28
N GLN A 89 4.16 -0.79 4.83
CA GLN A 89 3.02 -1.08 5.70
C GLN A 89 3.01 -2.54 6.18
N ALA A 90 3.42 -3.50 5.33
CA ALA A 90 3.53 -4.90 5.73
C ALA A 90 4.61 -5.13 6.79
N LEU A 91 5.74 -4.40 6.72
CA LEU A 91 6.81 -4.49 7.71
C LEU A 91 6.38 -4.02 9.11
N GLN A 92 5.46 -3.05 9.20
CA GLN A 92 4.87 -2.64 10.49
C GLN A 92 4.12 -3.78 11.19
N GLY A 93 3.50 -4.69 10.43
CA GLY A 93 2.85 -5.88 10.99
C GLY A 93 3.84 -6.84 11.65
N SER A 94 5.06 -6.96 11.13
CA SER A 94 6.11 -7.81 11.72
C SER A 94 6.59 -7.28 13.07
N ALA A 95 6.54 -5.96 13.28
CA ALA A 95 6.90 -5.34 14.56
C ALA A 95 5.90 -5.68 15.68
N LEU A 96 4.66 -6.09 15.36
CA LEU A 96 3.67 -6.48 16.37
C LEU A 96 3.88 -7.91 16.91
N VAL A 97 4.75 -8.72 16.30
CA VAL A 97 5.07 -10.05 16.82
C VAL A 97 5.74 -9.92 18.19
N GLY A 98 5.16 -10.59 19.19
CA GLY A 98 5.62 -10.52 20.58
C GLY A 98 5.11 -9.32 21.39
N HIS A 99 4.32 -8.41 20.78
CA HIS A 99 3.66 -7.32 21.48
C HIS A 99 2.20 -7.65 21.79
N SER A 100 1.66 -7.09 22.88
CA SER A 100 0.24 -7.17 23.20
C SER A 100 -0.53 -6.04 22.54
N VAL A 101 -1.64 -6.37 21.89
CA VAL A 101 -2.51 -5.38 21.21
C VAL A 101 -3.94 -5.47 21.77
N LEU A 102 -4.63 -4.33 21.74
CA LEU A 102 -6.06 -4.27 22.05
C LEU A 102 -6.86 -4.48 20.77
N VAL A 103 -7.75 -5.46 20.80
CA VAL A 103 -8.71 -5.72 19.73
C VAL A 103 -10.13 -5.50 20.25
N PRO A 104 -11.03 -4.87 19.47
CA PRO A 104 -12.44 -4.79 19.83
C PRO A 104 -13.04 -6.20 19.91
N SER A 105 -13.24 -6.71 21.12
CA SER A 105 -13.83 -8.02 21.37
C SER A 105 -14.55 -8.05 22.72
N SER A 106 -15.66 -8.76 22.79
CA SER A 106 -16.34 -9.11 24.04
C SER A 106 -15.91 -10.48 24.60
N ILE A 107 -15.05 -11.19 23.87
CA ILE A 107 -14.53 -12.52 24.24
C ILE A 107 -13.02 -12.39 24.43
N GLY A 108 -12.53 -12.80 25.59
CA GLY A 108 -11.11 -12.92 25.88
C GLY A 108 -10.76 -14.36 26.20
N THR A 109 -9.60 -14.82 25.75
CA THR A 109 -9.00 -16.05 26.26
C THR A 109 -8.10 -15.68 27.42
N MET A 110 -8.17 -16.45 28.51
CA MET A 110 -7.35 -16.25 29.69
C MET A 110 -6.52 -17.52 29.92
N THR A 111 -5.22 -17.36 30.09
CA THR A 111 -4.36 -18.40 30.65
C THR A 111 -4.28 -18.20 32.16
N ALA A 112 -4.10 -19.28 32.92
CA ALA A 112 -3.98 -19.20 34.38
C ALA A 112 -2.74 -18.39 34.84
N ALA A 113 -1.77 -18.15 33.96
CA ALA A 113 -0.53 -17.44 34.26
C ALA A 113 -0.64 -15.91 34.08
N ASP A 114 -1.33 -15.44 33.02
CA ASP A 114 -1.22 -14.04 32.59
C ASP A 114 -2.46 -13.18 32.93
N GLY A 115 -3.57 -13.83 33.31
CA GLY A 115 -4.86 -13.17 33.51
C GLY A 115 -5.44 -12.58 32.22
N LEU A 116 -6.54 -11.84 32.33
CA LEU A 116 -7.13 -11.12 31.20
C LEU A 116 -7.02 -9.61 31.44
N ARG A 117 -6.41 -8.90 30.49
CA ARG A 117 -6.35 -7.44 30.50
C ARG A 117 -7.20 -6.91 29.36
N GLY A 118 -7.95 -5.85 29.64
CA GLY A 118 -8.77 -5.20 28.63
C GLY A 118 -8.92 -3.71 28.92
N GLN A 119 -9.52 -3.01 27.97
CA GLN A 119 -9.86 -1.61 28.10
C GLN A 119 -11.27 -1.40 27.57
N ILE A 120 -12.01 -0.55 28.27
CA ILE A 120 -13.37 -0.18 27.94
C ILE A 120 -13.34 1.30 27.59
N ASN A 121 -13.92 1.67 26.44
CA ASN A 121 -14.13 3.07 26.11
C ASN A 121 -15.47 3.53 26.67
N VAL A 122 -15.43 4.31 27.74
CA VAL A 122 -16.60 4.90 28.39
C VAL A 122 -16.87 6.27 27.78
N VAL A 123 -17.73 6.32 26.76
CA VAL A 123 -17.98 7.53 25.97
C VAL A 123 -18.57 8.66 26.82
N GLU A 124 -19.48 8.33 27.74
CA GLU A 124 -20.08 9.28 28.68
C GLU A 124 -19.66 8.91 30.10
N PRO A 125 -19.20 9.88 30.93
CA PRO A 125 -18.81 9.60 32.30
C PRO A 125 -19.93 8.92 33.10
N VAL A 126 -19.60 7.78 33.73
CA VAL A 126 -20.51 7.03 34.60
C VAL A 126 -20.02 7.08 36.05
N SER A 127 -20.93 6.99 37.00
CA SER A 127 -20.61 6.94 38.44
C SER A 127 -20.35 5.53 38.96
N ASP A 128 -20.89 4.50 38.29
CA ASP A 128 -20.78 3.10 38.69
C ASP A 128 -20.62 2.18 37.48
N LEU A 129 -19.37 1.92 37.10
CA LEU A 129 -19.00 0.96 36.07
C LEU A 129 -18.76 -0.42 36.69
N LYS A 130 -19.38 -1.44 36.11
CA LYS A 130 -19.19 -2.85 36.51
C LYS A 130 -18.84 -3.69 35.32
N VAL A 131 -17.79 -4.50 35.45
CA VAL A 131 -17.40 -5.49 34.44
C VAL A 131 -17.85 -6.86 34.91
N GLN A 132 -18.79 -7.45 34.19
CA GLN A 132 -19.29 -8.80 34.48
C GLN A 132 -18.64 -9.81 33.54
N VAL A 133 -18.02 -10.83 34.13
CA VAL A 133 -17.35 -11.91 33.42
C VAL A 133 -18.25 -13.13 33.45
N TYR A 134 -18.60 -13.63 32.27
CA TYR A 134 -19.43 -14.81 32.07
C TYR A 134 -18.59 -15.97 31.55
N SER A 135 -18.96 -17.19 31.95
CA SER A 135 -18.42 -18.44 31.39
C SER A 135 -19.01 -18.72 30.00
N GLU A 136 -18.44 -19.68 29.27
CA GLU A 136 -18.98 -20.15 27.99
C GLU A 136 -20.44 -20.63 28.11
N ALA A 137 -20.81 -21.20 29.26
CA ALA A 137 -22.17 -21.61 29.58
C ALA A 137 -23.13 -20.45 29.96
N GLY A 138 -22.68 -19.19 29.83
CA GLY A 138 -23.48 -17.99 30.15
C GLY A 138 -23.69 -17.73 31.64
N SER A 139 -23.06 -18.51 32.53
CA SER A 139 -23.13 -18.30 33.98
C SER A 139 -22.18 -17.20 34.41
N LEU A 140 -22.64 -16.27 35.26
CA LEU A 140 -21.82 -15.19 35.83
C LEU A 140 -20.74 -15.78 36.75
N VAL A 141 -19.47 -15.53 36.40
CA VAL A 141 -18.30 -16.01 37.15
C VAL A 141 -17.79 -14.95 38.11
N LYS A 142 -17.77 -13.69 37.68
CA LYS A 142 -17.23 -12.59 38.50
C LYS A 142 -17.83 -11.25 38.10
N THR A 143 -17.98 -10.37 39.08
CA THR A 143 -18.25 -8.94 38.86
C THR A 143 -17.06 -8.15 39.39
N ILE A 144 -16.51 -7.28 38.56
CA ILE A 144 -15.45 -6.34 38.91
C ILE A 144 -16.09 -4.96 39.00
N GLU A 145 -16.07 -4.40 40.21
CA GLU A 145 -16.60 -3.06 40.50
C GLU A 145 -15.51 -2.03 40.19
N MET A 146 -15.72 -1.21 39.16
CA MET A 146 -14.75 -0.19 38.71
C MET A 146 -15.09 1.20 39.24
N GLY A 147 -16.32 1.43 39.72
CA GLY A 147 -16.78 2.72 40.22
C GLY A 147 -16.88 3.77 39.12
N SER A 148 -16.62 5.04 39.43
CA SER A 148 -16.76 6.12 38.45
C SER A 148 -15.69 6.04 37.36
N ALA A 149 -16.10 6.10 36.09
CA ALA A 149 -15.19 5.97 34.95
C ALA A 149 -15.60 6.91 33.80
N ALA A 150 -14.62 7.35 33.02
CA ALA A 150 -14.81 8.15 31.82
C ALA A 150 -13.65 7.90 30.84
N GLY A 151 -13.94 7.91 29.53
CA GLY A 151 -12.97 7.62 28.49
C GLY A 151 -12.42 6.18 28.58
N TYR A 152 -11.19 6.00 28.10
CA TYR A 152 -10.52 4.70 28.08
C TYR A 152 -10.12 4.25 29.48
N THR A 153 -10.81 3.24 30.00
CA THR A 153 -10.61 2.68 31.34
C THR A 153 -10.11 1.25 31.23
N ASN A 154 -8.95 0.97 31.83
CA ASN A 154 -8.35 -0.37 31.82
C ASN A 154 -8.96 -1.24 32.93
N PHE A 155 -9.14 -2.53 32.66
CA PHE A 155 -9.50 -3.52 33.67
C PHE A 155 -8.58 -4.75 33.57
N THR A 156 -8.45 -5.45 34.70
CA THR A 156 -7.67 -6.67 34.83
C THR A 156 -8.52 -7.71 35.56
N TRP A 157 -8.59 -8.92 35.02
CA TRP A 157 -9.21 -10.08 35.64
C TRP A 157 -8.18 -11.16 35.95
#